data_AF-A0A961WKC3-F1
#
_entry.id   AF-A0A961WKC3-F1
#
_cell.length_a   1.000
_cell.length_b   1.000
_cell.length_c   1.000
_cell.angle_alpha   90.00
_cell.angle_beta   90.00
_cell.angle_gamma   90.00
#
_symmetry.space_group_name_H-M   'P 1'
#
loop_
_entity.id
_entity.type
_entity.pdbx_description
1 polymer ?
#
loop_
_entity_poly.entity_id
_entity_poly.type
_entity_poly.pdbx_seq_one_letter_code
_entity_poly.pdbx_strand_id
1 'polypeptide(L)'
;MSFTPPTRLVNPRLGTYFGIFASALAAVFFLAAIFEQLGLSDTFLRLMMMLAPVALYGTIGVAAATRQPLDYFAAGRRVPAVFTGLALSITAFGSTGLVALSGLFFVSGFDGLAITIGGLA
;
A
#
# COMPACT_ATOMS: atom_id res chain seq x y z
N MET A 1 17.08 15.79 34.04
CA MET A 1 17.10 15.89 32.56
C MET A 1 15.68 16.16 32.10
N SER A 2 15.37 17.40 31.75
CA SER A 2 14.03 17.78 31.26
C SER A 2 13.85 17.21 29.85
N PHE A 3 12.95 16.24 29.70
CA PHE A 3 12.45 15.81 28.40
C PHE A 3 11.58 16.92 27.82
N THR A 4 12.19 17.92 27.19
CA THR A 4 11.46 18.83 26.31
C THR A 4 11.04 18.00 25.11
N PRO A 5 9.75 17.69 24.88
CA PRO A 5 9.34 17.00 23.67
C PRO A 5 9.64 17.97 22.51
N PRO A 6 10.56 17.65 21.58
CA PRO A 6 10.72 18.50 20.42
C PRO A 6 9.37 18.53 19.70
N THR A 7 8.89 19.74 19.41
CA THR A 7 7.67 19.96 18.65
C THR A 7 7.75 19.13 17.36
N ARG A 8 6.87 18.12 17.29
CA ARG A 8 6.82 17.12 16.21
C ARG A 8 6.31 17.81 14.95
N LEU A 9 7.22 18.28 14.12
CA LEU A 9 6.87 18.81 12.80
C LEU A 9 6.48 17.64 11.90
N VAL A 10 5.22 17.24 11.99
CA VAL A 10 4.54 16.43 10.96
C VAL A 10 4.71 17.19 9.65
N ASN A 11 5.20 16.51 8.61
CA ASN A 11 5.37 17.15 7.32
C ASN A 11 3.98 17.43 6.70
N PRO A 12 3.54 18.70 6.54
CA PRO A 12 2.22 19.01 6.02
C PRO A 12 2.06 18.60 4.54
N ARG A 13 3.16 18.39 3.81
CA ARG A 13 3.14 17.98 2.40
C ARG A 13 2.98 16.47 2.21
N LEU A 14 3.01 15.67 3.28
CA LEU A 14 2.95 14.22 3.19
C LEU A 14 1.63 13.73 2.56
N GLY A 15 0.51 14.41 2.86
CA GLY A 15 -0.77 14.12 2.23
C GLY A 15 -0.76 14.36 0.71
N THR A 16 -0.06 15.39 0.25
CA THR A 16 0.10 15.68 -1.18
C THR A 16 0.93 14.60 -1.87
N TYR A 17 2.06 14.19 -1.28
CA TYR A 17 2.87 13.10 -1.85
C TYR A 17 2.10 11.79 -1.89
N PHE A 18 1.38 11.45 -0.81
CA PHE A 18 0.51 10.28 -0.77
C PHE A 18 -0.56 10.34 -1.87
N GLY A 19 -1.22 11.49 -2.03
CA GLY A 19 -2.24 11.70 -3.07
C GLY A 19 -1.69 11.56 -4.49
N ILE A 20 -0.46 12.04 -4.75
CA ILE A 20 0.21 11.88 -6.05
C ILE A 20 0.49 10.41 -6.35
N PHE A 21 1.00 9.64 -5.40
CA PHE A 21 1.28 8.22 -5.62
C PHE A 21 -0.01 7.40 -5.76
N ALA A 22 -1.02 7.69 -4.94
CA ALA A 22 -2.32 7.04 -5.02
C ALA A 22 -3.02 7.34 -6.35
N SER A 23 -2.99 8.59 -6.82
CA SER A 23 -3.57 8.97 -8.11
C SER A 23 -2.80 8.38 -9.29
N ALA A 24 -1.47 8.27 -9.21
CA ALA A 24 -0.66 7.58 -10.22
C ALA A 24 -1.04 6.10 -10.35
N LEU A 25 -1.23 5.41 -9.22
CA LEU A 25 -1.70 4.02 -9.22
C LEU A 25 -3.11 3.89 -9.82
N ALA A 26 -4.03 4.78 -9.41
CA ALA A 26 -5.39 4.79 -9.96
C ALA A 26 -5.39 5.10 -11.46
N ALA A 27 -4.54 6.02 -11.92
CA ALA A 27 -4.40 6.38 -13.33
C ALA A 27 -3.94 5.19 -14.17
N VAL A 28 -3.02 4.36 -13.68
CA VAL A 28 -2.60 3.11 -14.35
C VAL A 28 -3.81 2.18 -14.56
N PHE A 29 -4.66 2.02 -13.54
CA PHE A 29 -5.87 1.20 -13.65
C PHE A 29 -6.86 1.77 -14.67
N PHE A 30 -7.16 3.08 -14.61
CA PHE A 30 -8.07 3.70 -15.56
C PHE A 30 -7.53 3.68 -16.99
N LEU A 31 -6.23 3.86 -17.17
CA LEU A 31 -5.59 3.75 -18.47
C LEU A 31 -5.72 2.33 -19.04
N ALA A 32 -5.57 1.30 -18.19
CA ALA A 32 -5.83 -0.08 -18.57
C ALA A 32 -7.28 -0.32 -18.99
N ALA A 33 -8.25 0.21 -18.23
CA ALA A 33 -9.66 0.09 -18.56
C ALA A 33 -10.00 0.78 -19.91
N ILE A 34 -9.40 1.93 -20.21
CA ILE A 34 -9.57 2.61 -21.51
C ILE A 34 -8.96 1.78 -22.64
N PHE A 35 -7.76 1.23 -22.42
CA PHE A 35 -7.08 0.38 -23.39
C PHE A 35 -7.81 -0.92 -23.69
N GLU A 36 -8.48 -1.49 -22.69
CA GLU A 36 -9.39 -2.63 -22.87
C GLU A 36 -10.55 -2.27 -23.80
N GLN A 37 -11.17 -1.10 -23.61
CA GLN A 37 -12.28 -0.64 -24.47
C GLN A 37 -11.83 -0.35 -25.91
N LEU A 38 -10.56 0.02 -26.13
CA LEU A 38 -9.98 0.23 -27.45
C LEU A 38 -9.66 -1.09 -28.19
N GLY A 39 -9.88 -2.25 -27.56
CA GLY A 39 -9.70 -3.55 -28.20
C GLY A 39 -8.24 -4.03 -28.27
N LEU A 40 -7.38 -3.56 -27.35
CA LEU A 40 -6.02 -4.08 -27.24
C LEU A 40 -6.00 -5.59 -26.91
N SER A 41 -4.95 -6.28 -27.36
CA SER A 41 -4.80 -7.71 -27.11
C SER A 41 -4.75 -8.01 -25.61
N ASP A 42 -5.46 -9.05 -25.18
CA ASP A 42 -5.53 -9.53 -23.80
C ASP A 42 -4.12 -9.74 -23.18
N THR A 43 -3.18 -10.31 -23.94
CA THR A 43 -1.79 -10.49 -23.49
C THR A 43 -1.13 -9.17 -23.06
N PHE A 44 -1.36 -8.09 -23.80
CA PHE A 44 -0.81 -6.78 -23.49
C PHE A 44 -1.46 -6.16 -22.26
N LEU A 45 -2.78 -6.33 -22.11
CA LEU A 45 -3.52 -5.83 -20.95
C LEU A 45 -3.05 -6.51 -19.66
N ARG A 46 -2.90 -7.86 -19.67
CA ARG A 46 -2.37 -8.63 -18.56
C ARG A 46 -0.95 -8.20 -18.17
N LEU A 47 -0.08 -8.03 -19.18
CA LEU A 47 1.29 -7.60 -18.94
C LEU A 47 1.34 -6.20 -18.34
N MET A 48 0.51 -5.28 -18.84
CA MET A 48 0.45 -3.91 -18.33
C MET A 48 -0.06 -3.86 -16.89
N MET A 49 -1.11 -4.62 -16.56
CA MET A 49 -1.61 -4.70 -15.19
C MET A 49 -0.59 -5.28 -14.20
N MET A 50 0.27 -6.21 -14.66
CA MET A 50 1.32 -6.79 -13.82
C MET A 50 2.54 -5.87 -13.70
N LEU A 51 3.05 -5.34 -14.81
CA LEU A 51 4.31 -4.58 -14.84
C LEU A 51 4.15 -3.13 -14.39
N ALA A 52 3.02 -2.47 -14.67
CA ALA A 52 2.88 -1.05 -14.38
C ALA A 52 2.93 -0.73 -12.87
N PRO A 53 2.27 -1.48 -11.96
CA PRO A 53 2.43 -1.27 -10.53
C PRO A 53 3.86 -1.54 -10.06
N VAL A 54 4.51 -2.59 -10.59
CA VAL A 54 5.90 -2.94 -10.25
C VAL A 54 6.85 -1.81 -10.66
N ALA A 55 6.71 -1.28 -11.87
CA ALA A 55 7.47 -0.14 -12.35
C ALA A 55 7.23 1.12 -11.50
N LEU A 56 5.98 1.37 -11.12
CA LEU A 56 5.63 2.49 -10.24
C LEU A 56 6.31 2.35 -8.87
N TYR A 57 6.21 1.20 -8.21
CA TYR A 57 6.91 0.97 -6.93
C TYR A 57 8.43 1.04 -7.07
N GLY A 58 9.00 0.57 -8.18
CA GLY A 58 10.41 0.69 -8.49
C GLY A 58 10.87 2.15 -8.60
N THR A 59 10.13 2.99 -9.33
CA THR A 59 10.45 4.42 -9.44
C THR A 59 10.32 5.16 -8.12
N ILE A 60 9.31 4.83 -7.30
CA ILE A 60 9.17 5.35 -5.93
C ILE A 60 10.38 4.97 -5.09
N GLY A 61 10.83 3.71 -5.14
CA GLY A 61 11.99 3.22 -4.39
C GLY A 61 13.28 3.94 -4.76
N VAL A 62 13.53 4.17 -6.06
CA VAL A 62 14.70 4.92 -6.53
C VAL A 62 14.63 6.39 -6.10
N ALA A 63 13.46 7.02 -6.21
CA ALA A 63 13.27 8.42 -5.80
C ALA A 63 13.37 8.62 -4.28
N ALA A 64 13.02 7.61 -3.48
CA ALA A 64 13.06 7.65 -2.02
C ALA A 64 14.35 7.06 -1.42
N ALA A 65 15.35 6.73 -2.25
CA ALA A 65 16.59 6.12 -1.78
C ALA A 65 17.35 7.06 -0.82
N THR A 66 17.65 6.58 0.39
CA THR A 66 18.39 7.33 1.41
C THR A 66 19.57 6.52 1.96
N ARG A 67 20.65 7.22 2.35
CA ARG A 67 21.86 6.60 2.94
C ARG A 67 22.06 6.93 4.43
N GLN A 68 21.15 7.69 5.02
CA GLN A 68 21.24 8.10 6.42
C GLN A 68 20.39 7.15 7.29
N PRO A 69 20.95 6.56 8.37
CA PRO A 69 20.23 5.59 9.19
C PRO A 69 18.95 6.16 9.83
N LEU A 70 18.98 7.42 10.25
CA LEU A 70 17.85 8.07 10.92
C LEU A 70 16.64 8.23 9.99
N ASP A 71 16.90 8.56 8.72
CA ASP A 71 15.85 8.70 7.71
C ASP A 71 15.38 7.34 7.20
N TYR A 72 16.27 6.35 7.12
CA TYR A 72 15.94 5.00 6.69
C TYR A 72 15.02 4.25 7.68
N PHE A 73 15.32 4.31 8.99
CA PHE A 73 14.56 3.55 9.98
C PHE A 73 13.39 4.31 10.59
N ALA A 74 13.53 5.62 10.80
CA ALA A 74 12.53 6.41 11.51
C ALA A 74 11.79 7.40 10.61
N ALA A 75 12.16 7.53 9.34
CA ALA A 75 11.67 8.59 8.44
C ALA A 75 11.73 9.99 9.12
N GLY A 76 12.77 10.23 9.91
CA GLY A 76 12.94 11.44 10.72
C GLY A 76 11.81 11.70 11.74
N ARG A 77 11.00 10.69 12.07
CA ARG A 77 9.78 10.76 12.92
C ARG A 77 8.73 11.77 12.42
N ARG A 78 8.68 12.00 11.11
CA ARG A 78 7.81 13.01 10.45
C ARG A 78 6.47 12.45 9.97
N VAL A 79 6.28 11.12 10.07
CA VAL A 79 5.11 10.39 9.57
C VAL A 79 4.02 10.32 10.65
N PRO A 80 2.79 10.79 10.38
CA PRO A 80 1.62 10.62 11.25
C PRO A 80 1.30 9.15 11.53
N ALA A 81 0.73 8.88 12.71
CA ALA A 81 0.34 7.54 13.14
C ALA A 81 -0.62 6.81 12.17
N VAL A 82 -1.48 7.56 11.48
CA VAL A 82 -2.45 6.99 10.52
C VAL A 82 -1.76 6.26 9.37
N PHE A 83 -0.74 6.86 8.75
CA PHE A 83 -0.01 6.22 7.64
C PHE A 83 0.77 4.98 8.10
N THR A 84 1.37 5.04 9.29
CA THR A 84 2.05 3.89 9.88
C THR A 84 1.06 2.76 10.18
N GLY A 85 -0.13 3.08 10.70
CA GLY A 85 -1.19 2.10 10.93
C GLY A 85 -1.65 1.42 9.64
N LEU A 86 -1.87 2.19 8.58
CA LEU A 86 -2.21 1.66 7.26
C LEU A 86 -1.13 0.71 6.72
N ALA A 87 0.15 1.12 6.79
CA ALA A 87 1.26 0.28 6.33
C ALA A 87 1.35 -1.03 7.12
N LEU A 88 1.15 -0.98 8.44
CA LEU A 88 1.11 -2.16 9.29
C LEU A 88 -0.04 -3.09 8.89
N SER A 89 -1.26 -2.56 8.72
CA SER A 89 -2.43 -3.36 8.31
C SER A 89 -2.21 -4.05 6.96
N ILE A 90 -1.67 -3.33 5.97
CA ILE A 90 -1.39 -3.88 4.64
C ILE A 90 -0.33 -4.99 4.71
N THR A 91 0.75 -4.77 5.48
CA THR A 91 1.84 -5.73 5.60
C THR A 91 1.44 -6.97 6.40
N ALA A 92 0.63 -6.80 7.44
CA ALA A 92 0.10 -7.90 8.25
C ALA A 92 -0.87 -8.78 7.45
N PHE A 93 -1.66 -8.17 6.56
CA PHE A 93 -2.61 -8.90 5.73
C PHE A 93 -1.93 -9.62 4.56
N GLY A 94 -1.11 -8.89 3.80
CA GLY A 94 -0.38 -9.41 2.65
C GLY A 94 -1.26 -10.13 1.62
N SER A 95 -0.61 -10.88 0.71
CA SER A 95 -1.31 -11.76 -0.24
C SER A 95 -1.80 -13.05 0.43
N THR A 96 -1.07 -13.52 1.45
CA THR A 96 -1.41 -14.74 2.19
C THR A 96 -2.76 -14.62 2.87
N GLY A 97 -3.04 -13.50 3.53
CA GLY A 97 -4.33 -13.25 4.18
C GLY A 97 -5.48 -13.25 3.18
N LEU A 98 -5.29 -12.66 1.99
CA LEU A 98 -6.28 -12.69 0.90
C LEU A 98 -6.64 -14.12 0.50
N VAL A 99 -5.65 -14.92 0.13
CA VAL A 99 -5.87 -16.28 -0.36
C VAL A 99 -6.42 -17.18 0.74
N ALA A 100 -5.89 -17.06 1.97
CA ALA A 100 -6.35 -17.85 3.11
C ALA A 100 -7.81 -17.54 3.47
N LEU A 101 -8.21 -16.26 3.50
CA LEU A 101 -9.59 -15.88 3.79
C LEU A 101 -10.54 -16.29 2.68
N SER A 102 -10.17 -16.14 1.41
CA SER A 102 -10.97 -16.65 0.30
C SER A 102 -11.17 -18.16 0.39
N GLY A 103 -10.13 -18.92 0.72
CA GLY A 103 -10.22 -20.37 0.94
C GLY A 103 -11.08 -20.73 2.15
N LEU A 104 -10.93 -20.00 3.26
CA LEU A 104 -11.73 -20.19 4.47
C LEU A 104 -13.22 -19.95 4.20
N PHE A 105 -13.59 -18.87 3.51
CA PHE A 105 -14.97 -18.61 3.14
C PHE A 105 -15.53 -19.63 2.15
N PHE A 106 -14.69 -20.16 1.26
CA PHE A 106 -15.10 -21.20 0.32
C PHE A 106 -15.45 -22.52 1.04
N VAL A 107 -14.71 -22.89 2.08
CA VAL A 107 -14.93 -24.14 2.81
C VAL A 107 -15.93 -24.01 3.96
N SER A 108 -15.79 -22.96 4.79
CA SER A 108 -16.53 -22.80 6.05
C SER A 108 -17.69 -21.80 5.96
N GLY A 109 -17.82 -21.05 4.86
CA GLY A 109 -18.89 -20.07 4.70
C GLY A 109 -18.89 -19.01 5.81
N PHE A 110 -20.08 -18.69 6.33
CA PHE A 110 -20.27 -17.64 7.34
C PHE A 110 -19.49 -17.89 8.64
N ASP A 111 -19.27 -19.15 9.02
CA ASP A 111 -18.52 -19.51 10.23
C ASP A 111 -17.05 -19.07 10.16
N GLY A 112 -16.51 -18.92 8.94
CA GLY A 112 -15.18 -18.37 8.70
C GLY A 112 -15.00 -16.92 9.17
N LEU A 113 -16.11 -16.18 9.38
CA LEU A 113 -16.05 -14.79 9.84
C LEU A 113 -15.37 -14.65 11.19
N ALA A 114 -15.48 -15.63 12.09
CA ALA A 114 -14.90 -15.56 13.43
C ALA A 114 -13.40 -15.28 13.41
N ILE A 115 -12.67 -15.81 12.41
CA ILE A 115 -11.24 -15.56 12.21
C ILE A 115 -11.00 -14.15 11.64
N THR A 116 -11.86 -13.69 10.74
CA THR A 116 -11.71 -12.41 10.02
C THR A 116 -12.00 -11.19 10.89
N ILE A 117 -12.96 -11.28 11.80
CA ILE A 117 -13.30 -10.21 12.75
C ILE A 117 -12.46 -10.25 14.04
N GLY A 118 -11.59 -11.26 14.19
CA GLY A 118 -10.79 -11.47 15.41
C GLY A 118 -11.61 -11.99 16.60
N GLY A 119 -12.76 -12.61 16.33
CA GLY A 119 -13.68 -13.14 17.34
C GLY A 119 -13.27 -14.47 17.96
N LEU A 120 -12.11 -15.03 17.57
CA LEU A 120 -11.48 -16.14 18.29
C LEU A 120 -10.56 -15.58 19.39
N ALA A 121 -11.19 -15.09 20.45
CA ALA A 121 -10.58 -14.83 21.75
C ALA A 121 -11.45 -15.49 22.84
#